data_AF-A0A2I3GRM4-F1
#
_entry.id   AF-A0A2I3GRM4-F1
#
_cell.length_a   1.000
_cell.length_b   1.000
_cell.length_c   1.000
_cell.angle_alpha   90.00
_cell.angle_beta   90.00
_cell.angle_gamma   90.00
#
_symmetry.space_group_name_H-M   'P 1'
#
loop_
_entity.id
_entity.type
_entity.pdbx_description
1 polymer ?
#
loop_
_entity_poly.entity_id
_entity_poly.type
_entity_poly.pdbx_seq_one_letter_code
_entity_poly.pdbx_strand_id
1 'polypeptide(L)'
;MGVQRKEPKSQDIYLRLLVKLYRFLARLTNSTFNQVVLKRLFMSLTNQPPLSLSQMIRMMKLLSRENKMALVVGTIMDDVQVQEVPKLKAPGTWHSHTKPYLHSKVRKFECSGGLRASRGYKNKPWILPSY
;
A
#
# COMPACT_ATOMS: atom_id res chain seq x y z
N MET A 1 -29.91 17.71 8.00
CA MET A 1 -28.89 17.07 8.86
C MET A 1 -28.89 15.57 8.58
N GLY A 2 -27.78 14.98 8.15
CA GLY A 2 -27.74 13.56 7.75
C GLY A 2 -27.84 12.60 8.95
N VAL A 3 -28.74 11.63 8.88
CA VAL A 3 -28.88 10.59 9.91
C VAL A 3 -27.62 9.73 9.94
N GLN A 4 -26.92 9.71 11.08
CA GLN A 4 -25.75 8.87 11.27
C GLN A 4 -26.18 7.46 11.66
N ARG A 5 -25.71 6.46 10.91
CA ARG A 5 -25.94 5.06 11.27
C ARG A 5 -25.17 4.70 12.53
N LYS A 6 -25.85 3.98 13.44
CA LYS A 6 -25.28 3.51 14.70
C LYS A 6 -24.82 2.05 14.63
N GLU A 7 -25.25 1.29 13.63
CA GLU A 7 -24.97 -0.15 13.44
C GLU A 7 -24.95 -0.49 11.94
N PRO A 8 -24.20 -1.52 11.48
CA PRO A 8 -24.32 -1.99 10.11
C PRO A 8 -25.71 -2.59 9.85
N LYS A 9 -26.24 -2.38 8.65
CA LYS A 9 -27.48 -3.04 8.20
C LYS A 9 -27.28 -4.54 7.93
N SER A 10 -26.04 -4.94 7.59
CA SER A 10 -25.71 -6.33 7.27
C SER A 10 -25.81 -7.23 8.51
N GLN A 11 -26.30 -8.45 8.29
CA GLN A 11 -26.41 -9.51 9.30
C GLN A 11 -25.17 -10.41 9.35
N ASP A 12 -24.13 -10.10 8.57
CA ASP A 12 -22.87 -10.85 8.59
C ASP A 12 -22.25 -10.87 9.99
N ILE A 13 -21.99 -12.09 10.47
CA ILE A 13 -21.45 -12.37 11.80
C ILE A 13 -20.05 -11.77 11.94
N TYR A 14 -19.20 -11.86 10.91
CA TYR A 14 -17.83 -11.36 10.97
C TYR A 14 -17.79 -9.84 11.07
N LEU A 15 -18.65 -9.16 10.30
CA LEU A 15 -18.78 -7.71 10.37
C LEU A 15 -19.24 -7.27 11.76
N ARG A 16 -20.20 -7.99 12.37
CA ARG A 16 -20.71 -7.70 13.71
C ARG A 16 -19.64 -7.90 14.79
N LEU A 17 -18.82 -8.94 14.68
CA LEU A 17 -17.68 -9.17 15.57
C LEU A 17 -16.64 -8.05 15.46
N LEU A 18 -16.29 -7.65 14.23
CA LEU A 18 -15.35 -6.55 13.98
C LEU A 18 -15.87 -5.22 14.53
N VAL A 19 -17.17 -4.94 14.35
CA VAL A 19 -17.83 -3.78 14.93
C VAL A 19 -17.79 -3.81 16.46
N LYS A 20 -18.01 -4.98 17.09
CA LYS A 20 -17.95 -5.12 18.55
C LYS A 20 -16.55 -4.77 19.08
N LEU A 21 -15.51 -5.26 18.41
CA LEU A 21 -14.12 -4.94 18.73
C LEU A 21 -13.83 -3.44 18.58
N TYR A 22 -14.15 -2.85 17.43
CA TYR A 22 -13.87 -1.42 17.20
C TYR A 22 -14.74 -0.48 18.04
N ARG A 23 -15.96 -0.89 18.42
CA ARG A 23 -16.78 -0.16 19.41
C ARG A 23 -16.10 -0.13 20.77
N PHE A 24 -15.51 -1.25 21.21
CA PHE A 24 -14.77 -1.32 22.45
C PHE A 24 -13.50 -0.45 22.39
N LEU A 25 -12.68 -0.62 21.34
CA LEU A 25 -11.45 0.16 21.15
C LEU A 25 -11.72 1.66 21.07
N ALA A 26 -12.72 2.09 20.29
CA ALA A 26 -13.05 3.51 20.12
C ALA A 26 -13.51 4.18 21.41
N ARG A 27 -14.12 3.44 22.34
CA ARG A 27 -14.53 3.95 23.66
C ARG A 27 -13.36 4.10 24.62
N LEU A 28 -12.38 3.20 24.55
CA LEU A 28 -11.26 3.17 25.52
C LEU A 28 -10.07 4.05 25.14
N THR A 29 -9.74 4.14 23.85
CA THR A 29 -8.46 4.75 23.42
C THR A 29 -8.57 6.21 22.96
N ASN A 30 -9.78 6.78 22.87
CA ASN A 30 -10.02 8.15 22.39
C ASN A 30 -9.29 8.52 21.07
N SER A 31 -8.90 7.53 20.26
CA SER A 31 -8.18 7.74 19.01
C SER A 31 -9.16 8.05 17.87
N THR A 32 -8.90 9.13 17.13
CA THR A 32 -9.68 9.51 15.95
C THR A 32 -9.68 8.42 14.88
N PHE A 33 -8.59 7.64 14.77
CA PHE A 33 -8.48 6.51 13.85
C PHE A 33 -9.57 5.46 14.10
N ASN A 34 -9.74 5.02 15.35
CA ASN A 34 -10.72 3.98 15.70
C ASN A 34 -12.16 4.47 15.47
N GLN A 35 -12.43 5.74 15.73
CA GLN A 35 -13.72 6.36 15.45
C GLN A 35 -14.03 6.40 13.94
N VAL A 36 -13.03 6.72 13.12
CA VAL A 36 -13.15 6.73 11.65
C VAL A 36 -13.37 5.32 11.11
N VAL A 37 -12.60 4.33 11.57
CA VAL A 37 -12.77 2.92 11.14
C VAL A 37 -14.17 2.42 11.50
N LEU A 38 -14.61 2.65 12.74
CA LEU A 38 -15.95 2.27 13.19
C LEU A 38 -17.06 2.93 12.36
N LYS A 39 -16.92 4.23 12.06
CA LYS A 39 -17.87 4.95 11.21
C LYS A 39 -17.91 4.36 9.80
N ARG A 40 -16.75 4.01 9.23
CA ARG A 40 -16.66 3.39 7.91
C ARG A 40 -17.34 2.03 7.88
N LEU A 41 -17.17 1.19 8.89
CA LEU A 41 -17.84 -0.13 8.97
C LEU A 41 -19.38 -0.06 8.94
N PHE A 42 -19.99 1.08 9.31
CA PHE A 42 -21.45 1.27 9.25
C PHE A 42 -21.97 1.78 7.90
N MET A 43 -21.07 2.19 7.00
CA MET A 43 -21.44 2.74 5.70
C MET A 43 -22.00 1.64 4.79
N SER A 44 -22.92 2.01 3.89
CA SER A 44 -23.41 1.09 2.84
C SER A 44 -22.40 1.01 1.70
N LEU A 45 -22.49 -0.04 0.90
CA LEU A 45 -21.64 -0.24 -0.29
C LEU A 45 -21.64 0.97 -1.23
N THR A 46 -22.80 1.60 -1.47
CA THR A 46 -22.90 2.83 -2.28
C THR A 46 -22.02 3.97 -1.75
N ASN A 47 -21.82 4.03 -0.43
CA ASN A 47 -20.99 5.05 0.22
C ASN A 47 -19.53 4.61 0.41
N GLN A 48 -19.19 3.37 0.05
CA GLN A 48 -17.84 2.81 0.10
C GLN A 48 -17.43 2.41 -1.32
N PRO A 49 -17.07 3.39 -2.18
CA PRO A 49 -16.61 3.07 -3.53
C PRO A 49 -15.35 2.19 -3.44
N PRO A 50 -15.23 1.18 -4.31
CA PRO A 50 -14.04 0.34 -4.34
C PRO A 50 -12.80 1.18 -4.66
N LEU A 51 -11.69 0.90 -3.98
CA LEU A 51 -10.42 1.57 -4.25
C LEU A 51 -9.55 0.70 -5.16
N SER A 52 -9.03 1.29 -6.23
CA SER A 52 -8.15 0.59 -7.15
C SER A 52 -6.73 0.50 -6.60
N LEU A 53 -6.00 -0.57 -6.94
CA LEU A 53 -4.59 -0.73 -6.55
C LEU A 53 -3.73 0.44 -7.05
N SER A 54 -3.98 0.91 -8.28
CA SER A 54 -3.27 2.06 -8.86
C SER A 54 -3.50 3.35 -8.06
N GLN A 55 -4.72 3.59 -7.57
CA GLN A 55 -5.03 4.74 -6.73
C GLN A 55 -4.31 4.67 -5.39
N MET A 56 -4.28 3.48 -4.76
CA MET A 56 -3.56 3.27 -3.50
C MET A 56 -2.06 3.50 -3.66
N ILE A 57 -1.44 2.99 -4.73
CA ILE A 57 -0.02 3.20 -5.04
C ILE A 57 0.27 4.69 -5.24
N ARG A 58 -0.58 5.42 -5.98
CA ARG A 58 -0.45 6.88 -6.14
C ARG A 58 -0.51 7.62 -4.80
N MET A 59 -1.44 7.24 -3.91
CA MET A 59 -1.57 7.85 -2.58
C MET A 59 -0.39 7.56 -1.64
N MET A 60 0.30 6.43 -1.84
CA MET A 60 1.47 6.02 -1.06
C MET A 60 2.79 6.63 -1.56
N LYS A 61 2.88 6.97 -2.85
CA LYS A 61 4.03 7.69 -3.43
C LYS A 61 4.09 9.17 -3.04
N LEU A 62 3.06 9.70 -2.38
CA LEU A 62 3.07 11.07 -1.88
C LEU A 62 4.13 11.25 -0.79
N LEU A 63 4.78 12.43 -0.78
CA LEU A 63 5.77 12.81 0.22
C LEU A 63 5.20 12.64 1.63
N SER A 64 6.03 12.21 2.58
CA SER A 64 5.68 11.97 3.99
C SER A 64 4.85 10.71 4.28
N ARG A 65 4.80 9.71 3.38
CA ARG A 65 4.04 8.45 3.56
C ARG A 65 4.86 7.16 3.40
N GLU A 66 6.17 7.30 3.30
CA GLU A 66 7.13 6.26 2.92
C GLU A 66 7.14 5.05 3.87
N ASN A 67 6.88 5.29 5.16
CA ASN A 67 6.86 4.28 6.22
C ASN A 67 5.48 4.08 6.86
N LYS A 68 4.41 4.51 6.16
CA LYS A 68 3.04 4.42 6.68
C LYS A 68 2.32 3.23 6.08
N MET A 69 1.50 2.56 6.90
CA MET A 69 0.64 1.47 6.44
C MET A 69 -0.68 2.02 5.90
N ALA A 70 -1.08 1.56 4.70
CA ALA A 70 -2.41 1.84 4.15
C ALA A 70 -3.41 0.94 4.86
N LEU A 71 -4.48 1.53 5.40
CA LEU A 71 -5.65 0.78 5.83
C LEU A 71 -6.86 1.19 4.99
N VAL A 72 -7.41 0.24 4.26
CA VAL A 72 -8.63 0.39 3.49
C VAL A 72 -9.74 -0.37 4.18
N VAL A 73 -10.87 0.32 4.39
CA VAL A 73 -12.10 -0.30 4.89
C VAL A 73 -13.08 -0.32 3.72
N GLY A 74 -13.15 -1.45 3.03
CA GLY A 74 -13.92 -1.62 1.81
C GLY A 74 -13.21 -2.51 0.80
N THR A 75 -13.79 -2.62 -0.38
CA THR A 75 -13.26 -3.46 -1.46
C THR A 75 -12.06 -2.80 -2.12
N ILE A 76 -11.01 -3.60 -2.35
CA ILE A 76 -9.86 -3.22 -3.17
C ILE A 76 -10.02 -3.93 -4.52
N MET A 77 -9.90 -3.18 -5.61
CA MET A 77 -9.94 -3.72 -6.96
C MET A 77 -8.54 -3.86 -7.54
N ASP A 78 -8.29 -5.03 -8.12
CA ASP A 78 -7.06 -5.30 -8.86
C ASP A 78 -7.09 -4.59 -10.22
N ASP A 79 -5.97 -3.92 -10.52
CA ASP A 79 -5.78 -3.26 -11.81
C ASP A 79 -4.74 -4.06 -12.60
N VAL A 80 -5.16 -4.70 -13.70
CA VAL A 80 -4.29 -5.53 -14.57
C VAL A 80 -3.11 -4.74 -15.16
N GLN A 81 -3.24 -3.41 -15.26
CA GLN A 81 -2.19 -2.52 -15.74
C GLN A 81 -1.07 -2.28 -14.70
N VAL A 82 -1.26 -2.67 -13.44
CA VAL A 82 -0.25 -2.55 -12.37
C VAL A 82 0.61 -3.81 -12.37
N GLN A 83 1.74 -3.75 -13.07
CA GLN A 83 2.63 -4.89 -13.28
C GLN A 83 3.56 -5.18 -12.10
N GLU A 84 3.90 -4.17 -11.30
CA GLU A 84 4.56 -4.30 -10.01
C GLU A 84 3.71 -3.60 -8.93
N VAL A 85 3.21 -4.35 -7.95
CA VAL A 85 2.80 -3.75 -6.69
C VAL A 85 4.09 -3.45 -5.93
N PRO A 86 4.46 -2.18 -5.72
CA PRO A 86 5.72 -1.85 -5.08
C PRO A 86 5.76 -2.50 -3.71
N LYS A 87 6.68 -3.44 -3.52
CA LYS A 87 7.15 -3.79 -2.18
C LYS A 87 7.82 -2.52 -1.67
N LEU A 88 7.32 -1.94 -0.57
CA LEU A 88 7.93 -0.75 0.02
C LEU A 88 9.44 -1.03 0.19
N LYS A 89 10.27 -0.35 -0.63
CA LYS A 89 11.72 -0.49 -0.97
C LYS A 89 12.00 -0.99 -2.42
N ALA A 90 12.54 -0.05 -3.22
CA ALA A 90 12.76 -0.17 -4.67
C ALA A 90 14.21 -0.53 -5.07
N PRO A 91 14.42 -1.16 -6.24
CA PRO A 91 15.74 -1.38 -6.86
C PRO A 91 16.43 -0.06 -7.25
N GLY A 92 17.72 0.07 -6.98
CA GLY A 92 18.55 1.24 -7.34
C GLY A 92 18.89 2.19 -6.19
N THR A 93 18.40 1.95 -4.97
CA THR A 93 18.97 2.57 -3.77
C THR A 93 20.37 2.00 -3.52
N TRP A 94 21.29 2.82 -3.00
CA TRP A 94 22.60 2.33 -2.56
C TRP A 94 22.40 1.17 -1.58
N HIS A 95 22.96 -0.01 -1.91
CA HIS A 95 22.79 -1.31 -1.23
C HIS A 95 21.47 -2.09 -1.47
N SER A 96 20.62 -1.68 -2.42
CA SER A 96 19.45 -2.48 -2.80
C SER A 96 19.83 -3.58 -3.81
N HIS A 97 19.40 -4.81 -3.54
CA HIS A 97 19.62 -5.99 -4.40
C HIS A 97 18.42 -6.32 -5.30
N THR A 98 17.42 -5.45 -5.35
CA THR A 98 16.19 -5.70 -6.11
C THR A 98 16.49 -5.62 -7.62
N LYS A 99 15.95 -6.55 -8.42
CA LYS A 99 16.05 -6.52 -9.88
C LYS A 99 14.91 -5.66 -10.45
N PRO A 100 15.15 -4.76 -11.42
CA PRO A 100 14.06 -4.00 -12.04
C PRO A 100 13.20 -4.94 -12.89
N TYR A 101 11.87 -4.82 -12.80
CA TYR A 101 11.01 -5.53 -13.74
C TYR A 101 10.90 -4.76 -15.06
N LEU A 102 11.10 -5.51 -16.15
CA LEU A 102 10.92 -5.06 -17.51
C LEU A 102 9.97 -6.00 -18.22
N HIS A 103 9.07 -5.45 -19.03
CA HIS A 103 8.12 -6.23 -19.81
C HIS A 103 8.80 -7.07 -20.92
N SER A 104 10.01 -6.68 -21.38
CA SER A 104 10.76 -7.42 -22.39
C SER A 104 12.26 -7.49 -22.07
N LYS A 105 12.88 -8.65 -22.33
CA LYS A 105 14.32 -8.90 -22.10
C LYS A 105 15.14 -8.55 -23.34
N VAL A 106 15.18 -7.28 -23.71
CA VAL A 106 15.95 -6.80 -24.88
C VAL A 106 17.18 -6.04 -24.40
N ARG A 107 18.32 -6.17 -25.11
CA ARG A 107 19.60 -5.49 -24.81
C ARG A 107 19.49 -3.97 -24.60
N LYS A 108 18.42 -3.33 -25.09
CA LYS A 108 18.19 -1.89 -25.03
C LYS A 108 17.50 -1.42 -23.75
N PHE A 109 16.75 -2.27 -23.05
CA PHE A 109 16.01 -1.89 -21.86
C PHE A 109 16.83 -2.17 -20.60
N GLU A 110 17.05 -1.11 -19.80
CA GLU A 110 17.75 -1.08 -18.50
C GLU A 110 18.90 -2.08 -18.35
N CYS A 111 19.81 -2.11 -19.35
CA CYS A 111 21.02 -2.94 -19.34
C CYS A 111 22.31 -2.13 -19.50
N SER A 112 22.21 -0.80 -19.52
CA SER A 112 23.26 0.11 -19.98
C SER A 112 23.91 0.92 -18.84
N GLY A 113 23.36 2.08 -18.50
CA GLY A 113 23.90 2.93 -17.43
C GLY A 113 23.65 2.34 -16.04
N GLY A 114 24.66 2.36 -15.16
CA GLY A 114 24.54 1.90 -13.76
C GLY A 114 24.72 0.39 -13.52
N LEU A 115 24.66 -0.43 -14.58
CA LEU A 115 24.81 -1.90 -14.49
C LEU A 115 26.15 -2.42 -15.03
N ARG A 116 26.83 -1.65 -15.89
CA ARG A 116 28.11 -2.01 -16.51
C ARG A 116 29.14 -0.91 -16.27
N ALA A 117 30.34 -1.28 -15.85
CA ALA A 117 31.43 -0.34 -15.62
C ALA A 117 31.84 0.42 -16.90
N SER A 118 31.65 -0.18 -18.08
CA SER A 118 31.98 0.43 -19.37
C SER A 118 31.04 1.57 -19.80
N ARG A 119 29.95 1.84 -19.07
CA ARG A 119 28.99 2.93 -19.36
C ARG A 119 28.84 3.89 -18.18
N GLY A 120 29.97 4.41 -17.68
CA GLY A 120 30.04 5.50 -16.70
C GLY A 120 30.32 5.03 -15.28
N TYR A 121 29.40 4.28 -14.66
CA TYR A 121 29.57 3.73 -13.32
C TYR A 121 28.75 2.43 -13.12
N LYS A 122 29.09 1.63 -12.10
CA LYS A 122 28.40 0.38 -11.77
C LYS A 122 28.07 0.30 -10.27
N ASN A 123 26.82 -0.01 -9.93
CA ASN A 123 26.42 -0.32 -8.57
C ASN A 123 27.05 -1.67 -8.14
N LYS A 124 27.96 -1.68 -7.15
CA LYS A 124 28.66 -2.90 -6.70
C LYS A 124 27.88 -3.65 -5.60
N PRO A 125 27.76 -4.99 -5.63
CA PRO A 125 27.44 -5.80 -4.45
C PRO A 125 28.75 -6.16 -3.72
N TRP A 126 28.82 -5.89 -2.41
CA TRP A 126 30.07 -6.05 -1.64
C TRP A 126 30.23 -7.45 -1.03
N ILE A 127 31.32 -8.13 -1.38
CA ILE A 127 32.08 -8.99 -0.47
C ILE A 127 33.27 -8.10 -0.07
N LEU A 128 33.35 -7.69 1.20
CA LEU A 128 34.55 -7.02 1.71
C LEU A 128 35.68 -8.05 1.88
N PRO A 129 36.94 -7.62 1.69
CA PRO A 129 37.84 -7.69 2.82
C PRO A 129 38.49 -6.34 3.16
N SER A 130 38.66 -6.20 4.46
CA SER A 130 39.45 -5.27 5.28
C SER A 130 40.64 -4.61 4.57
N TYR A 131 40.79 -3.30 4.75
CA TYR A 131 41.69 -2.65 5.72
C TYR A 131 41.25 -1.20 5.95
#